data_AF-A0ABD2F5R0-F1
#
_entry.id   AF-A0ABD2F5R0-F1
#
_cell.length_a   1.000
_cell.length_b   1.000
_cell.length_c   1.000
_cell.angle_alpha   90.00
_cell.angle_beta   90.00
_cell.angle_gamma   90.00
#
_symmetry.space_group_name_H-M   'P 1'
#
loop_
_entity.id
_entity.type
_entity.pdbx_description
1 polymer ?
#
loop_
_entity_poly.entity_id
_entity_poly.type
_entity_poly.pdbx_seq_one_letter_code
_entity_poly.pdbx_strand_id
1 'polypeptide(L)'
;MLFRNRFLLLLALAALLAFLSLSLQFFHLIPVSTAKNGVNSKSRKRIMPDPVTEPPVTDPVYEALLYCNIPSVAERSMEGHAPHHFKLVSVNVFIRHGDRYPLYVIPKTKRPEIDCTLVANRKPYHPKLEAFVSHMSKGSGASFESPLNSLPLYPNHPLCEMGELTQTGVVQHLQNGQLLRDIYLKKHKLLPNDWSTDQLYLETTGKSRTLQSGLSLLYGFLPDFDWKKIYFRHQPSALFCSGNCYCPVRNQYLEKEQRRQYLLRLKNSQLERTYGEMAKIVDVPTKQLRAANPVDSMLCHFCHNVSFPCTRNGCIGMEHFKVIKTHQIEDERERREKKLYLGYSLLGAHPILNQTVNRMQRAAEGRKEEIFALYSAHDVTLSPVLSALGLSEARFPRFAARLVFELWQDREKPSEHSVRILYNGVDVTFHTSFCQDHHKRSPKPMCPLENLVRFVKRDMFVALGSSSTNYYDACHREGF
;
A
#
# COMPACT_ATOMS: atom_id res chain seq x y z
N MET A 1 47.58 68.59 4.18
CA MET A 1 47.55 67.24 4.80
C MET A 1 46.19 66.88 5.46
N LEU A 2 45.05 67.48 5.05
CA LEU A 2 43.73 67.17 5.62
C LEU A 2 42.87 66.19 4.78
N PHE A 3 43.19 66.01 3.49
CA PHE A 3 42.43 65.12 2.60
C PHE A 3 42.85 63.64 2.69
N ARG A 4 44.10 63.36 3.08
CA ARG A 4 44.63 61.99 3.20
C ARG A 4 44.10 61.23 4.42
N ASN A 5 43.77 61.96 5.50
CA ASN A 5 43.12 61.39 6.69
C ASN A 5 41.63 61.11 6.49
N ARG A 6 40.93 61.92 5.68
CA ARG A 6 39.50 61.68 5.38
C ARG A 6 39.29 60.42 4.55
N PHE A 7 40.18 60.12 3.61
CA PHE A 7 40.10 58.91 2.80
C PHE A 7 40.32 57.64 3.64
N LEU A 8 41.32 57.65 4.54
CA LEU A 8 41.56 56.54 5.47
C LEU A 8 40.40 56.35 6.46
N LEU A 9 39.80 57.44 6.93
CA LEU A 9 38.64 57.37 7.82
C LEU A 9 37.40 56.79 7.09
N LEU A 10 37.19 57.16 5.82
CA LEU A 10 36.11 56.61 4.99
C LEU A 10 36.32 55.13 4.67
N LEU A 11 37.57 54.71 4.40
CA LEU A 11 37.91 53.30 4.21
C LEU A 11 37.70 52.48 5.49
N ALA A 12 38.08 53.00 6.64
CA ALA A 12 37.85 52.35 7.93
C ALA A 12 36.35 52.26 8.24
N LEU A 13 35.58 53.31 7.94
CA LEU A 13 34.13 53.31 8.11
C LEU A 13 33.44 52.31 7.17
N ALA A 14 33.88 52.24 5.91
CA ALA A 14 33.36 51.28 4.92
C ALA A 14 33.69 49.83 5.32
N ALA A 15 34.90 49.56 5.82
CA ALA A 15 35.28 48.24 6.32
C ALA A 15 34.46 47.84 7.55
N LEU A 16 34.24 48.77 8.48
CA LEU A 16 33.42 48.54 9.69
C LEU A 16 31.94 48.27 9.32
N LEU A 17 31.38 49.02 8.37
CA LEU A 17 30.03 48.81 7.87
C LEU A 17 29.90 47.49 7.10
N ALA A 18 30.92 47.08 6.33
CA ALA A 18 30.95 45.78 5.68
C ALA A 18 31.04 44.63 6.69
N PHE A 19 31.81 44.79 7.77
CA PHE A 19 31.91 43.79 8.83
C PHE A 19 30.61 43.67 9.64
N LEU A 20 29.95 44.80 9.93
CA LEU A 20 28.61 44.85 10.54
C LEU A 20 27.54 44.24 9.62
N SER A 21 27.62 44.48 8.31
CA SER A 21 26.75 43.85 7.31
C SER A 21 26.94 42.32 7.25
N LEU A 22 28.19 41.84 7.26
CA LEU A 22 28.49 40.40 7.21
C LEU A 22 28.04 39.68 8.49
N SER A 23 28.22 40.34 9.64
CA SER A 23 27.81 39.80 10.96
C SER A 23 26.30 39.84 11.17
N LEU A 24 25.59 40.86 10.69
CA LEU A 24 24.12 40.90 10.70
C LEU A 24 23.49 39.90 9.72
N GLN A 25 24.18 39.56 8.61
CA GLN A 25 23.79 38.45 7.72
C GLN A 25 24.01 37.07 8.36
N PHE A 26 25.04 36.90 9.19
CA PHE A 26 25.30 35.65 9.93
C PHE A 26 24.33 35.44 11.11
N PHE A 27 23.77 36.50 11.69
CA PHE A 27 22.87 36.43 12.86
C PHE A 27 21.38 36.74 12.57
N HIS A 28 20.96 36.93 11.31
CA HIS A 28 19.53 37.08 10.91
C HIS A 28 18.70 38.11 11.72
N LEU A 29 19.20 39.33 11.95
CA LEU A 29 18.54 40.33 12.82
C LEU A 29 18.03 41.63 12.16
N ILE A 30 17.89 41.72 10.82
CA ILE A 30 17.11 42.81 10.18
C ILE A 30 16.15 42.24 9.12
N PRO A 31 14.84 42.60 9.15
CA PRO A 31 13.86 42.14 8.17
C PRO A 31 13.95 42.97 6.89
N VAL A 32 14.29 42.33 5.76
CA VAL A 32 14.19 42.95 4.43
C VAL A 32 12.76 42.83 3.95
N SER A 33 12.05 43.95 3.86
CA SER A 33 10.78 44.04 3.14
C SER A 33 11.07 44.05 1.63
N THR A 34 10.66 42.99 0.94
CA THR A 34 10.38 43.04 -0.49
C THR A 34 8.99 42.47 -0.72
N ALA A 35 8.18 43.25 -1.43
CA ALA A 35 6.78 43.02 -1.63
C ALA A 35 6.50 41.89 -2.63
N LYS A 36 5.55 41.03 -2.26
CA LYS A 36 4.61 40.25 -3.10
C LYS A 36 5.19 39.29 -4.15
N ASN A 37 5.37 38.03 -3.73
CA ASN A 37 4.51 36.90 -4.12
C ASN A 37 4.94 35.65 -3.32
N GLY A 38 4.28 35.45 -2.18
CA GLY A 38 4.68 34.47 -1.18
C GLY A 38 4.19 33.05 -1.48
N VAL A 39 5.11 32.17 -1.86
CA VAL A 39 5.10 30.78 -1.39
C VAL A 39 6.39 30.58 -0.60
N ASN A 40 6.30 30.85 0.70
CA ASN A 40 7.41 30.81 1.63
C ASN A 40 7.83 29.33 1.84
N SER A 41 8.96 28.90 1.26
CA SER A 41 9.55 27.59 1.51
C SER A 41 10.23 27.57 2.88
N LYS A 42 9.45 27.66 3.95
CA LYS A 42 9.90 27.07 5.22
C LYS A 42 10.09 25.58 4.92
N SER A 43 11.24 25.02 5.31
CA SER A 43 11.43 23.57 5.41
C SER A 43 10.39 23.02 6.38
N ARG A 44 9.16 22.81 5.88
CA ARG A 44 8.16 22.00 6.57
C ARG A 44 8.83 20.64 6.65
N LYS A 45 9.18 20.20 7.87
CA LYS A 45 9.32 18.77 8.15
C LYS A 45 8.13 18.12 7.43
N ARG A 46 8.39 17.38 6.35
CA ARG A 46 7.34 16.78 5.51
C ARG A 46 6.60 15.78 6.40
N ILE A 47 5.53 16.24 7.06
CA ILE A 47 4.68 15.42 7.91
C ILE A 47 4.18 14.30 7.02
N MET A 48 4.37 13.05 7.46
CA MET A 48 3.77 11.93 6.75
C MET A 48 2.27 12.09 6.86
N PRO A 49 1.55 12.22 5.73
CA PRO A 49 0.11 12.34 5.77
C PRO A 49 -0.50 11.11 6.45
N ASP A 50 -1.31 11.32 7.49
CA ASP A 50 -1.99 10.24 8.20
C ASP A 50 -3.18 9.73 7.38
N PRO A 51 -3.15 8.48 6.88
CA PRO A 51 -4.12 7.98 5.93
C PRO A 51 -5.54 7.86 6.52
N VAL A 52 -5.68 7.95 7.85
CA VAL A 52 -6.98 7.88 8.55
C VAL A 52 -7.54 9.27 8.82
N THR A 53 -6.70 10.27 9.07
CA THR A 53 -7.13 11.63 9.44
C THR A 53 -7.01 12.64 8.31
N GLU A 54 -6.35 12.29 7.20
CA GLU A 54 -6.34 13.12 6.01
C GLU A 54 -7.75 13.36 5.47
N PRO A 55 -8.06 14.59 5.01
CA PRO A 55 -9.34 14.84 4.37
C PRO A 55 -9.50 13.93 3.15
N PRO A 56 -10.72 13.44 2.89
CA PRO A 56 -10.98 12.59 1.74
C PRO A 56 -10.59 13.34 0.46
N VAL A 57 -9.90 12.65 -0.45
CA VAL A 57 -9.54 13.23 -1.74
C VAL A 57 -10.80 13.31 -2.58
N THR A 58 -11.22 14.53 -2.89
CA THR A 58 -12.41 14.80 -3.71
C THR A 58 -12.06 14.98 -5.19
N ASP A 59 -10.79 15.29 -5.51
CA ASP A 59 -10.34 15.41 -6.89
C ASP A 59 -10.05 14.02 -7.49
N PRO A 60 -10.81 13.57 -8.51
CA PRO A 60 -10.61 12.27 -9.15
C PRO A 60 -9.23 12.10 -9.78
N VAL A 61 -8.60 13.18 -10.26
CA VAL A 61 -7.29 13.10 -10.92
C VAL A 61 -6.20 12.92 -9.87
N TYR A 62 -6.23 13.71 -8.79
CA TYR A 62 -5.28 13.56 -7.70
C TYR A 62 -5.41 12.20 -7.00
N GLU A 63 -6.63 11.69 -6.80
CA GLU A 63 -6.83 10.33 -6.26
C GLU A 63 -6.19 9.28 -7.17
N ALA A 64 -6.40 9.36 -8.49
CA ALA A 64 -5.77 8.46 -9.45
C ALA A 64 -4.23 8.54 -9.42
N LEU A 65 -3.64 9.73 -9.24
CA LEU A 65 -2.19 9.89 -9.11
C LEU A 65 -1.64 9.16 -7.87
N LEU A 66 -2.35 9.27 -6.74
CA LEU A 66 -1.99 8.56 -5.51
C LEU A 66 -2.14 7.04 -5.68
N TYR A 67 -3.16 6.59 -6.39
CA TYR A 67 -3.39 5.18 -6.72
C TYR A 67 -2.23 4.58 -7.55
N CYS A 68 -1.75 5.33 -8.55
CA CYS A 68 -0.66 4.89 -9.43
C CYS A 68 0.64 4.62 -8.67
N ASN A 69 0.87 5.36 -7.57
CA ASN A 69 2.05 5.21 -6.72
C ASN A 69 3.36 5.23 -7.52
N ILE A 70 3.52 6.19 -8.43
CA ILE A 70 4.69 6.24 -9.31
C ILE A 70 5.97 6.48 -8.48
N PRO A 71 6.98 5.60 -8.58
CA PRO A 71 8.27 5.77 -7.92
C PRO A 71 8.92 7.11 -8.28
N SER A 72 8.94 8.06 -7.35
CA SER A 72 9.45 9.42 -7.62
C SER A 72 10.28 10.01 -6.49
N VAL A 73 10.04 9.63 -5.23
CA VAL A 73 10.80 10.06 -4.05
C VAL A 73 10.86 8.92 -3.03
N ALA A 74 11.92 8.87 -2.21
CA ALA A 74 11.97 7.99 -1.04
C ALA A 74 10.77 8.27 -0.10
N GLU A 75 9.98 7.25 0.17
CA GLU A 75 8.89 7.32 1.13
C GLU A 75 9.47 7.42 2.54
N ARG A 76 8.98 8.37 3.35
CA ARG A 76 9.25 8.36 4.80
C ARG A 76 8.48 7.18 5.40
N SER A 77 8.98 6.57 6.47
CA SER A 77 8.30 5.42 7.07
C SER A 77 8.59 5.31 8.56
N MET A 78 7.57 4.92 9.32
CA MET A 78 7.58 4.76 10.78
C MET A 78 7.88 3.31 11.20
N GLU A 79 8.07 2.40 10.24
CA GLU A 79 8.47 1.01 10.45
C GLU A 79 9.74 0.97 11.31
N GLY A 80 9.80 0.06 12.26
CA GLY A 80 10.95 -0.10 13.16
C GLY A 80 11.23 1.12 14.06
N HIS A 81 10.27 2.02 14.27
CA HIS A 81 10.39 3.03 15.33
C HIS A 81 9.72 2.49 16.60
N ALA A 82 10.31 2.67 17.78
CA ALA A 82 9.70 2.35 19.06
C ALA A 82 10.50 3.07 20.16
N PRO A 83 9.99 3.18 21.40
CA PRO A 83 10.82 3.60 22.52
C PRO A 83 12.06 2.70 22.66
N HIS A 84 13.17 3.26 23.16
CA HIS A 84 14.49 2.61 23.12
C HIS A 84 14.57 1.26 23.85
N HIS A 85 13.73 1.02 24.86
CA HIS A 85 13.67 -0.25 25.59
C HIS A 85 12.88 -1.34 24.84
N PHE A 86 12.20 -1.03 23.73
CA PHE A 86 11.51 -2.05 22.95
C PHE A 86 12.44 -2.74 21.95
N LYS A 87 12.35 -4.07 21.87
CA LYS A 87 13.02 -4.90 20.86
C LYS A 87 12.02 -5.40 19.84
N LEU A 88 12.32 -5.25 18.56
CA LEU A 88 11.52 -5.86 17.50
C LEU A 88 11.72 -7.39 17.51
N VAL A 89 10.63 -8.15 17.50
CA VAL A 89 10.63 -9.62 17.63
C VAL A 89 10.20 -10.30 16.34
N SER A 90 9.13 -9.85 15.70
CA SER A 90 8.64 -10.41 14.43
C SER A 90 7.90 -9.38 13.60
N VAL A 91 7.81 -9.62 12.30
CA VAL A 91 7.15 -8.73 11.32
C VAL A 91 6.32 -9.55 10.33
N ASN A 92 5.08 -9.14 10.11
CA ASN A 92 4.22 -9.68 9.06
C ASN A 92 3.86 -8.56 8.07
N VAL A 93 4.12 -8.78 6.78
CA VAL A 93 3.96 -7.80 5.72
C VAL A 93 2.95 -8.32 4.69
N PHE A 94 1.88 -7.56 4.48
CA PHE A 94 0.88 -7.79 3.44
C PHE A 94 1.07 -6.76 2.35
N ILE A 95 1.22 -7.20 1.11
CA ILE A 95 1.37 -6.28 -0.03
C ILE A 95 0.27 -6.49 -1.05
N ARG A 96 -0.20 -5.39 -1.64
CA ARG A 96 -0.83 -5.44 -2.96
C ARG A 96 0.27 -5.60 -4.01
N HIS A 97 0.02 -6.35 -5.07
CA HIS A 97 0.90 -6.35 -6.23
C HIS A 97 1.17 -4.92 -6.76
N GLY A 98 2.28 -4.76 -7.47
CA GLY A 98 2.64 -3.48 -8.09
C GLY A 98 1.76 -3.10 -9.27
N ASP A 99 2.12 -1.98 -9.90
CA ASP A 99 1.56 -1.51 -11.15
C ASP A 99 1.62 -2.59 -12.26
N ARG A 100 0.59 -2.62 -13.09
CA ARG A 100 0.33 -3.70 -14.04
C ARG A 100 -0.40 -3.21 -15.29
N TYR A 101 -0.30 -3.99 -16.35
CA TYR A 101 -1.16 -3.89 -17.51
C TYR A 101 -2.64 -4.13 -17.12
N PRO A 102 -3.64 -3.62 -17.88
CA PRO A 102 -5.04 -3.77 -17.53
C PRO A 102 -5.45 -5.24 -17.41
N LEU A 103 -6.41 -5.53 -16.53
CA LEU A 103 -7.17 -6.78 -16.47
C LEU A 103 -8.35 -6.78 -17.43
N TYR A 104 -8.88 -5.60 -17.75
CA TYR A 104 -9.98 -5.43 -18.69
C TYR A 104 -9.60 -4.46 -19.80
N VAL A 105 -10.18 -4.66 -20.98
CA VAL A 105 -9.97 -3.78 -22.14
C VAL A 105 -11.26 -3.06 -22.49
N ILE A 106 -11.12 -1.81 -22.95
CA ILE A 106 -12.23 -1.12 -23.59
C ILE A 106 -12.44 -1.80 -24.96
N PRO A 107 -13.67 -2.27 -25.30
CA PRO A 107 -13.91 -2.96 -26.56
C PRO A 107 -13.59 -2.08 -27.77
N LYS A 108 -13.19 -2.69 -28.90
CA LYS A 108 -12.91 -2.00 -30.17
C LYS A 108 -11.85 -0.88 -30.09
N THR A 109 -10.98 -0.90 -29.07
CA THR A 109 -9.82 0.00 -28.98
C THR A 109 -8.51 -0.73 -29.23
N LYS A 110 -7.46 0.04 -29.56
CA LYS A 110 -6.10 -0.48 -29.66
C LYS A 110 -5.56 -0.80 -28.25
N ARG A 111 -4.63 -1.75 -28.19
CA ARG A 111 -3.85 -2.02 -26.98
C ARG A 111 -3.04 -0.76 -26.60
N PRO A 112 -3.00 -0.36 -25.32
CA PRO A 112 -2.07 0.66 -24.87
C PRO A 112 -0.63 0.26 -25.21
N GLU A 113 0.16 1.20 -25.73
CA GLU A 113 1.57 1.05 -26.09
C GLU A 113 2.45 1.00 -24.83
N ILE A 114 2.31 -0.08 -24.07
CA ILE A 114 3.05 -0.36 -22.85
C ILE A 114 3.66 -1.75 -23.01
N ASP A 115 4.97 -1.86 -22.80
CA ASP A 115 5.65 -3.14 -22.72
C ASP A 115 5.93 -3.53 -21.27
N CYS A 116 6.14 -4.84 -21.08
CA CYS A 116 6.42 -5.47 -19.80
C CYS A 116 7.85 -6.01 -19.76
N THR A 117 8.75 -5.47 -20.58
CA THR A 117 10.19 -5.78 -20.51
C THR A 117 10.83 -5.00 -19.36
N LEU A 118 11.95 -5.49 -18.81
CA LEU A 118 12.67 -4.77 -17.76
C LEU A 118 13.96 -4.18 -18.35
N VAL A 119 14.04 -2.84 -18.36
CA VAL A 119 15.15 -2.08 -18.93
C VAL A 119 15.78 -1.22 -17.84
N ALA A 120 17.04 -1.50 -17.50
CA ALA A 120 17.76 -0.90 -16.37
C ALA A 120 17.73 0.64 -16.36
N ASN A 121 17.85 1.26 -17.54
CA ASN A 121 17.94 2.72 -17.68
C ASN A 121 16.59 3.41 -17.97
N ARG A 122 15.49 2.67 -18.03
CA ARG A 122 14.15 3.23 -18.29
C ARG A 122 13.49 3.70 -17.00
N LYS A 123 12.86 4.88 -17.01
CA LYS A 123 12.07 5.36 -15.87
C LYS A 123 10.69 4.67 -15.80
N PRO A 124 10.18 4.38 -14.59
CA PRO A 124 10.92 4.41 -13.32
C PRO A 124 11.99 3.31 -13.30
N TYR A 125 13.18 3.63 -12.78
CA TYR A 125 14.28 2.67 -12.63
C TYR A 125 14.61 2.48 -11.16
N HIS A 126 15.30 1.37 -10.87
CA HIS A 126 15.89 1.09 -9.57
C HIS A 126 17.35 0.67 -9.76
N PRO A 127 18.31 1.10 -8.94
CA PRO A 127 19.71 0.72 -9.09
C PRO A 127 19.96 -0.79 -9.06
N LYS A 128 19.07 -1.55 -8.41
CA LYS A 128 19.12 -3.02 -8.33
C LYS A 128 18.34 -3.74 -9.44
N LEU A 129 17.73 -3.03 -10.40
CA LEU A 129 16.84 -3.66 -11.38
C LEU A 129 17.59 -4.70 -12.23
N GLU A 130 18.80 -4.37 -12.71
CA GLU A 130 19.62 -5.28 -13.50
C GLU A 130 20.07 -6.51 -12.69
N ALA A 131 20.55 -6.29 -11.46
CA ALA A 131 20.95 -7.36 -10.56
C ALA A 131 19.76 -8.28 -10.20
N PHE A 132 18.56 -7.70 -10.01
CA PHE A 132 17.32 -8.45 -9.84
C PHE A 132 17.05 -9.35 -11.03
N VAL A 133 17.07 -8.83 -12.26
CA VAL A 133 16.82 -9.63 -13.49
C VAL A 133 17.84 -10.76 -13.60
N SER A 134 19.14 -10.46 -13.40
CA SER A 134 20.21 -11.46 -13.42
C SER A 134 19.98 -12.55 -12.36
N HIS A 135 19.54 -12.19 -11.16
CA HIS A 135 19.26 -13.13 -10.09
C HIS A 135 18.02 -14.00 -10.37
N MET A 136 16.93 -13.40 -10.86
CA MET A 136 15.71 -14.11 -11.21
C MET A 136 15.92 -15.10 -12.36
N SER A 137 16.77 -14.79 -13.34
CA SER A 137 17.11 -15.72 -14.43
C SER A 137 17.76 -17.03 -13.97
N LYS A 138 18.35 -17.03 -12.76
CA LYS A 138 19.02 -18.20 -12.16
C LYS A 138 18.10 -19.02 -11.26
N GLY A 139 16.84 -18.61 -11.06
CA GLY A 139 15.90 -19.19 -10.10
C GLY A 139 15.38 -20.59 -10.37
N SER A 140 16.03 -21.33 -11.27
CA SER A 140 15.74 -22.75 -11.57
C SER A 140 15.79 -23.69 -10.36
N GLY A 141 16.38 -23.27 -9.23
CA GLY A 141 16.46 -24.04 -7.98
C GLY A 141 15.39 -23.73 -6.93
N ALA A 142 14.37 -22.92 -7.25
CA ALA A 142 13.33 -22.55 -6.30
C ALA A 142 12.30 -23.67 -6.12
N SER A 143 12.03 -24.04 -4.87
CA SER A 143 10.95 -24.97 -4.52
C SER A 143 9.67 -24.18 -4.33
N PHE A 144 8.86 -24.03 -5.38
CA PHE A 144 7.56 -23.36 -5.29
C PHE A 144 6.43 -24.37 -5.28
N GLU A 145 5.39 -24.08 -4.48
CA GLU A 145 4.17 -24.88 -4.49
C GLU A 145 3.41 -24.71 -5.82
N SER A 146 2.83 -25.78 -6.34
CA SER A 146 2.00 -25.72 -7.54
C SER A 146 0.79 -24.79 -7.34
N PRO A 147 0.42 -23.95 -8.33
CA PRO A 147 0.97 -23.85 -9.69
C PRO A 147 2.08 -22.80 -9.85
N LEU A 148 2.62 -22.25 -8.75
CA LEU A 148 3.57 -21.13 -8.80
C LEU A 148 4.87 -21.48 -9.52
N ASN A 149 5.31 -22.74 -9.45
CA ASN A 149 6.48 -23.26 -10.16
C ASN A 149 6.41 -23.10 -11.70
N SER A 150 5.21 -22.97 -12.27
CA SER A 150 5.00 -22.75 -13.71
C SER A 150 4.98 -21.28 -14.12
N LEU A 151 4.99 -20.35 -13.15
CA LEU A 151 4.86 -18.93 -13.41
C LEU A 151 6.24 -18.29 -13.67
N PRO A 152 6.33 -17.30 -14.57
CA PRO A 152 7.56 -16.57 -14.80
C PRO A 152 7.95 -15.74 -13.56
N LEU A 153 9.23 -15.76 -13.21
CA LEU A 153 9.78 -15.09 -12.01
C LEU A 153 9.83 -13.56 -12.12
N TYR A 154 9.79 -13.03 -13.35
CA TYR A 154 9.75 -11.61 -13.66
C TYR A 154 9.04 -11.38 -15.02
N PRO A 155 8.46 -10.20 -15.27
CA PRO A 155 7.85 -9.88 -16.56
C PRO A 155 8.93 -9.61 -17.62
N ASN A 156 8.71 -10.07 -18.85
CA ASN A 156 9.69 -9.90 -19.93
C ASN A 156 9.05 -9.93 -21.33
N HIS A 157 7.83 -9.43 -21.48
CA HIS A 157 7.14 -9.43 -22.77
C HIS A 157 7.16 -8.03 -23.41
N PRO A 158 7.54 -7.89 -24.70
CA PRO A 158 7.47 -6.62 -25.42
C PRO A 158 6.01 -6.18 -25.65
N LEU A 159 5.08 -7.13 -25.67
CA LEU A 159 3.64 -6.88 -25.64
C LEU A 159 3.10 -7.51 -24.35
N CYS A 160 2.64 -6.68 -23.42
CA CYS A 160 2.11 -7.17 -22.16
C CYS A 160 0.89 -8.07 -22.35
N GLU A 161 0.81 -9.12 -21.56
CA GLU A 161 -0.43 -9.87 -21.34
C GLU A 161 -1.35 -9.15 -20.34
N MET A 162 -2.64 -9.49 -20.38
CA MET A 162 -3.63 -8.90 -19.49
C MET A 162 -3.30 -9.16 -18.02
N GLY A 163 -3.19 -8.08 -17.24
CA GLY A 163 -2.84 -8.13 -15.83
C GLY A 163 -1.39 -8.51 -15.54
N GLU A 164 -0.50 -8.44 -16.53
CA GLU A 164 0.94 -8.63 -16.35
C GLU A 164 1.58 -7.47 -15.56
N LEU A 165 2.54 -7.77 -14.68
CA LEU A 165 3.26 -6.76 -13.92
C LEU A 165 4.15 -5.93 -14.86
N THR A 166 4.20 -4.61 -14.66
CA THR A 166 5.07 -3.73 -15.47
C THR A 166 6.40 -3.48 -14.75
N GLN A 167 7.33 -2.82 -15.44
CA GLN A 167 8.56 -2.34 -14.79
C GLN A 167 8.27 -1.42 -13.60
N THR A 168 7.24 -0.56 -13.69
CA THR A 168 6.81 0.28 -12.58
C THR A 168 6.47 -0.58 -11.36
N GLY A 169 5.72 -1.66 -11.54
CA GLY A 169 5.36 -2.59 -10.47
C GLY A 169 6.56 -3.28 -9.83
N VAL A 170 7.54 -3.70 -10.64
CA VAL A 170 8.80 -4.28 -10.14
C VAL A 170 9.59 -3.24 -9.32
N VAL A 171 9.75 -2.02 -9.84
CA VAL A 171 10.51 -0.95 -9.16
C VAL A 171 9.84 -0.53 -7.86
N GLN A 172 8.51 -0.42 -7.83
CA GLN A 172 7.77 -0.14 -6.59
C GLN A 172 8.10 -1.16 -5.48
N HIS A 173 8.15 -2.44 -5.82
CA HIS A 173 8.43 -3.48 -4.83
C HIS A 173 9.92 -3.62 -4.49
N LEU A 174 10.83 -3.37 -5.43
CA LEU A 174 12.26 -3.25 -5.11
C LEU A 174 12.51 -2.14 -4.08
N GLN A 175 11.80 -1.01 -4.20
CA GLN A 175 11.86 0.10 -3.24
C GLN A 175 11.28 -0.30 -1.87
N ASN A 176 10.09 -0.92 -1.84
CA ASN A 176 9.52 -1.45 -0.60
C ASN A 176 10.50 -2.40 0.09
N GLY A 177 11.06 -3.36 -0.66
CA GLY A 177 12.02 -4.33 -0.13
C GLY A 177 13.28 -3.68 0.43
N GLN A 178 13.86 -2.72 -0.29
CA GLN A 178 15.04 -1.99 0.17
C GLN A 178 14.77 -1.19 1.45
N LEU A 179 13.62 -0.52 1.54
CA LEU A 179 13.19 0.19 2.74
C LEU A 179 13.08 -0.77 3.93
N LEU A 180 12.41 -1.91 3.75
CA LEU A 180 12.28 -2.91 4.82
C LEU A 180 13.64 -3.52 5.21
N ARG A 181 14.57 -3.69 4.27
CA ARG A 181 15.94 -4.17 4.56
C ARG A 181 16.67 -3.21 5.50
N ASP A 182 16.64 -1.93 5.17
CA ASP A 182 17.37 -0.91 5.92
C ASP A 182 16.86 -0.81 7.36
N ILE A 183 15.55 -1.02 7.56
CA ILE A 183 14.92 -0.97 8.87
C ILE A 183 15.10 -2.30 9.61
N TYR A 184 14.63 -3.41 9.06
CA TYR A 184 14.54 -4.66 9.83
C TYR A 184 15.85 -5.45 9.87
N LEU A 185 16.63 -5.45 8.80
CA LEU A 185 17.89 -6.19 8.76
C LEU A 185 19.08 -5.34 9.18
N LYS A 186 19.20 -4.10 8.71
CA LYS A 186 20.36 -3.27 9.06
C LYS A 186 20.25 -2.66 10.44
N LYS A 187 19.13 -2.01 10.77
CA LYS A 187 18.91 -1.34 12.06
C LYS A 187 18.51 -2.32 13.18
N HIS A 188 17.53 -3.20 12.94
CA HIS A 188 17.00 -4.08 14.01
C HIS A 188 17.64 -5.47 14.11
N LYS A 189 18.40 -5.90 13.10
CA LYS A 189 18.97 -7.26 13.05
C LYS A 189 17.91 -8.35 13.28
N LEU A 190 16.72 -8.15 12.70
CA LEU A 190 15.55 -9.01 12.90
C LEU A 190 15.85 -10.47 12.52
N LEU A 191 16.57 -10.66 11.42
CA LEU A 191 17.13 -11.94 11.02
C LEU A 191 18.66 -11.92 11.24
N PRO A 192 19.25 -13.03 11.73
CA PRO A 192 20.70 -13.17 11.80
C PRO A 192 21.31 -13.30 10.39
N ASN A 193 22.62 -13.13 10.27
CA ASN A 193 23.31 -13.21 8.98
C ASN A 193 23.19 -14.62 8.35
N ASP A 194 23.17 -15.64 9.19
CA ASP A 194 23.08 -17.07 8.86
C ASP A 194 21.65 -17.62 9.01
N TRP A 195 20.63 -16.79 8.80
CA TRP A 195 19.22 -17.16 8.96
C TRP A 195 18.83 -18.49 8.28
N SER A 196 17.93 -19.21 8.92
CA SER A 196 17.40 -20.51 8.48
C SER A 196 16.03 -20.37 7.79
N THR A 197 15.68 -21.35 6.97
CA THR A 197 14.48 -21.32 6.10
C THR A 197 13.16 -21.23 6.87
N ASP A 198 13.12 -21.76 8.08
CA ASP A 198 11.98 -21.71 8.98
C ASP A 198 11.70 -20.29 9.50
N GLN A 199 12.68 -19.38 9.53
CA GLN A 199 12.51 -18.00 9.97
C GLN A 199 11.81 -17.10 8.94
N LEU A 200 11.66 -17.59 7.71
CA LEU A 200 11.10 -16.86 6.58
C LEU A 200 9.81 -17.53 6.09
N TYR A 201 8.69 -16.82 6.16
CA TYR A 201 7.41 -17.27 5.63
C TYR A 201 7.04 -16.47 4.39
N LEU A 202 6.83 -17.15 3.27
CA LEU A 202 6.45 -16.53 1.99
C LEU A 202 5.17 -17.19 1.48
N GLU A 203 4.15 -16.39 1.18
CA GLU A 203 2.88 -16.86 0.64
C GLU A 203 2.35 -15.89 -0.41
N THR A 204 1.83 -16.42 -1.51
CA THR A 204 1.25 -15.61 -2.59
C THR A 204 0.12 -16.33 -3.31
N THR A 205 -0.79 -15.56 -3.91
CA THR A 205 -1.80 -16.14 -4.79
C THR A 205 -1.21 -16.62 -6.11
N GLY A 206 -1.91 -17.53 -6.80
CA GLY A 206 -1.51 -18.10 -8.09
C GLY A 206 -1.53 -17.15 -9.29
N LYS A 207 -1.27 -15.85 -9.12
CA LYS A 207 -1.16 -14.87 -10.21
C LYS A 207 0.30 -14.47 -10.41
N SER A 208 0.76 -14.42 -11.66
CA SER A 208 2.15 -14.02 -12.00
C SER A 208 2.52 -12.68 -11.35
N ARG A 209 1.67 -11.67 -11.49
CA ARG A 209 1.89 -10.34 -10.89
C ARG A 209 2.07 -10.34 -9.37
N THR A 210 1.44 -11.25 -8.63
CA THR A 210 1.61 -11.32 -7.17
C THR A 210 2.91 -12.03 -6.81
N LEU A 211 3.23 -13.14 -7.48
CA LEU A 211 4.51 -13.83 -7.30
C LEU A 211 5.69 -12.89 -7.62
N GLN A 212 5.65 -12.26 -8.79
CA GLN A 212 6.69 -11.33 -9.26
C GLN A 212 6.83 -10.10 -8.35
N SER A 213 5.72 -9.58 -7.81
CA SER A 213 5.76 -8.51 -6.80
C SER A 213 6.41 -8.97 -5.50
N GLY A 214 6.09 -10.19 -5.05
CA GLY A 214 6.68 -10.79 -3.85
C GLY A 214 8.18 -11.03 -4.00
N LEU A 215 8.60 -11.55 -5.16
CA LEU A 215 10.02 -11.75 -5.50
C LEU A 215 10.78 -10.43 -5.63
N SER A 216 10.17 -9.40 -6.23
CA SER A 216 10.76 -8.06 -6.34
C SER A 216 11.00 -7.44 -4.95
N LEU A 217 10.02 -7.55 -4.05
CA LEU A 217 10.18 -7.10 -2.67
C LEU A 217 11.23 -7.93 -1.94
N LEU A 218 11.16 -9.25 -2.05
CA LEU A 218 12.10 -10.16 -1.40
C LEU A 218 13.54 -9.87 -1.83
N TYR A 219 13.79 -9.64 -3.12
CA TYR A 219 15.13 -9.29 -3.60
C TYR A 219 15.59 -7.91 -3.08
N GLY A 220 14.68 -6.93 -2.95
CA GLY A 220 15.00 -5.67 -2.27
C GLY A 220 15.40 -5.88 -0.80
N PHE A 221 14.68 -6.78 -0.12
CA PHE A 221 14.80 -7.11 1.31
C PHE A 221 16.06 -7.94 1.63
N LEU A 222 16.25 -9.05 0.92
CA LEU A 222 17.36 -10.00 1.01
C LEU A 222 18.02 -10.14 -0.37
N PRO A 223 18.86 -9.20 -0.81
CA PRO A 223 19.52 -9.35 -2.12
C PRO A 223 20.37 -10.60 -2.17
N ASP A 224 20.42 -11.21 -3.35
CA ASP A 224 21.26 -12.38 -3.64
C ASP A 224 21.00 -13.56 -2.69
N PHE A 225 19.74 -13.72 -2.27
CA PHE A 225 19.31 -14.85 -1.44
C PHE A 225 19.64 -16.20 -2.11
N ASP A 226 19.85 -17.24 -1.30
CA ASP A 226 19.98 -18.60 -1.82
C ASP A 226 18.60 -19.15 -2.20
N TRP A 227 18.41 -19.49 -3.48
CA TRP A 227 17.17 -20.06 -4.01
C TRP A 227 16.72 -21.33 -3.27
N LYS A 228 17.65 -22.12 -2.72
CA LYS A 228 17.33 -23.32 -1.92
C LYS A 228 16.63 -22.99 -0.61
N LYS A 229 16.77 -21.75 -0.13
CA LYS A 229 16.14 -21.26 1.09
C LYS A 229 14.77 -20.61 0.84
N ILE A 230 14.37 -20.45 -0.41
CA ILE A 230 13.14 -19.74 -0.78
C ILE A 230 12.04 -20.74 -1.13
N TYR A 231 10.95 -20.67 -0.37
CA TYR A 231 9.75 -21.48 -0.59
C TYR A 231 8.51 -20.59 -0.54
N PHE A 232 7.91 -20.32 -1.71
CA PHE A 232 6.62 -19.63 -1.80
C PHE A 232 5.48 -20.64 -1.71
N ARG A 233 4.63 -20.44 -0.70
CA ARG A 233 3.36 -21.17 -0.54
C ARG A 233 2.30 -20.60 -1.46
N HIS A 234 1.52 -21.49 -2.06
CA HIS A 234 0.43 -21.10 -2.92
C HIS A 234 -0.85 -20.88 -2.11
N GLN A 235 -1.45 -19.70 -2.31
CA GLN A 235 -2.73 -19.34 -1.73
C GLN A 235 -3.81 -19.29 -2.80
N PRO A 236 -4.71 -20.29 -2.88
CA PRO A 236 -5.73 -20.35 -3.93
C PRO A 236 -6.80 -19.25 -3.81
N SER A 237 -6.99 -18.69 -2.61
CA SER A 237 -8.03 -17.69 -2.33
C SER A 237 -7.45 -16.29 -2.15
N ALA A 238 -8.03 -15.28 -2.79
CA ALA A 238 -7.66 -13.88 -2.53
C ALA A 238 -8.00 -13.42 -1.10
N LEU A 239 -8.78 -14.18 -0.33
CA LEU A 239 -9.03 -13.95 1.09
C LEU A 239 -8.00 -14.63 2.01
N PHE A 240 -6.98 -15.27 1.44
CA PHE A 240 -5.94 -15.98 2.18
C PHE A 240 -6.52 -17.02 3.14
N CYS A 241 -7.27 -17.93 2.53
CA CYS A 241 -7.83 -19.07 3.22
C CYS A 241 -7.42 -20.37 2.53
N SER A 242 -6.63 -21.16 3.24
CA SER A 242 -6.21 -22.51 2.87
C SER A 242 -7.00 -23.62 3.57
N GLY A 243 -7.89 -23.30 4.52
CA GLY A 243 -8.76 -24.26 5.22
C GLY A 243 -9.58 -23.63 6.35
N ASN A 244 -10.67 -24.28 6.76
CA ASN A 244 -11.53 -23.89 7.89
C ASN A 244 -12.05 -22.44 7.87
N CYS A 245 -12.31 -21.86 6.68
CA CYS A 245 -12.89 -20.52 6.50
C CYS A 245 -14.26 -20.52 5.78
N TYR A 246 -14.91 -21.69 5.72
CA TYR A 246 -16.24 -21.78 5.14
C TYR A 246 -17.20 -20.90 5.95
N CYS A 247 -17.84 -19.96 5.26
CA CYS A 247 -18.64 -18.94 5.89
C CYS A 247 -19.79 -18.51 4.97
N PRO A 248 -20.96 -19.17 5.05
CA PRO A 248 -22.07 -18.91 4.14
C PRO A 248 -22.60 -17.47 4.27
N VAL A 249 -22.69 -16.94 5.50
CA VAL A 249 -23.17 -15.57 5.79
C VAL A 249 -22.29 -14.48 5.17
N ARG A 250 -20.99 -14.74 4.96
CA ARG A 250 -20.07 -13.77 4.33
C ARG A 250 -20.57 -13.36 2.94
N ASN A 251 -21.06 -14.32 2.15
CA ASN A 251 -21.49 -14.05 0.77
C ASN A 251 -22.77 -13.20 0.74
N GLN A 252 -23.66 -13.36 1.72
CA GLN A 252 -24.87 -12.53 1.85
C GLN A 252 -24.53 -11.04 2.08
N TYR A 253 -23.53 -10.74 2.90
CA TYR A 253 -23.03 -9.38 3.06
C TYR A 253 -22.47 -8.81 1.75
N LEU A 254 -21.71 -9.63 1.01
CA LEU A 254 -21.15 -9.22 -0.27
C LEU A 254 -22.25 -8.93 -1.30
N GLU A 255 -23.30 -9.74 -1.36
CA GLU A 255 -24.45 -9.54 -2.23
C GLU A 255 -25.20 -8.24 -1.89
N LYS A 256 -25.44 -7.97 -0.60
CA LYS A 256 -26.05 -6.72 -0.13
C LYS A 256 -25.21 -5.49 -0.54
N GLU A 257 -23.89 -5.58 -0.41
CA GLU A 257 -22.96 -4.53 -0.83
C GLU A 257 -22.92 -4.35 -2.36
N GLN A 258 -22.90 -5.43 -3.14
CA GLN A 258 -22.97 -5.38 -4.60
C GLN A 258 -24.28 -4.76 -5.08
N ARG A 259 -25.41 -5.08 -4.42
CA ARG A 259 -26.71 -4.46 -4.69
C ARG A 259 -26.70 -2.97 -4.38
N ARG A 260 -26.09 -2.54 -3.26
CA ARG A 260 -25.91 -1.12 -2.93
C ARG A 260 -25.14 -0.41 -4.05
N GLN A 261 -23.97 -0.92 -4.42
CA GLN A 261 -23.13 -0.34 -5.48
C GLN A 261 -23.87 -0.28 -6.84
N TYR A 262 -24.67 -1.30 -7.16
CA TYR A 262 -25.51 -1.29 -8.36
C TYR A 262 -26.57 -0.18 -8.33
N LEU A 263 -27.29 -0.04 -7.21
CA LEU A 263 -28.31 1.01 -7.04
C LEU A 263 -27.71 2.41 -7.08
N LEU A 264 -26.51 2.62 -6.51
CA LEU A 264 -25.80 3.89 -6.59
C LEU A 264 -25.45 4.25 -8.05
N ARG A 265 -24.97 3.27 -8.83
CA ARG A 265 -24.69 3.44 -10.27
C ARG A 265 -25.93 3.87 -11.05
N LEU A 266 -27.07 3.22 -10.82
CA LEU A 266 -28.33 3.52 -11.52
C LEU A 266 -28.86 4.93 -11.24
N LYS A 267 -28.60 5.48 -10.05
CA LYS A 267 -29.05 6.83 -9.67
C LYS A 267 -28.21 7.95 -10.31
N ASN A 268 -27.02 7.64 -10.84
CA ASN A 268 -26.11 8.65 -11.36
C ASN A 268 -26.33 8.91 -12.87
N SER A 269 -27.15 9.91 -13.19
CA SER A 269 -27.48 10.28 -14.57
C SER A 269 -26.29 10.82 -15.38
N GLN A 270 -25.29 11.42 -14.72
CA GLN A 270 -24.06 11.88 -15.37
C GLN A 270 -23.20 10.68 -15.79
N LEU A 271 -23.07 9.67 -14.93
CA LEU A 271 -22.38 8.42 -15.22
C LEU A 271 -23.06 7.67 -16.36
N GLU A 272 -24.40 7.57 -16.34
CA GLU A 272 -25.19 6.94 -17.40
C GLU A 272 -24.91 7.58 -18.77
N ARG A 273 -24.96 8.92 -18.84
CA ARG A 273 -24.64 9.70 -20.05
C ARG A 273 -23.21 9.49 -20.51
N THR A 274 -22.24 9.54 -19.60
CA THR A 274 -20.81 9.33 -19.88
C THR A 274 -20.56 7.96 -20.49
N TYR A 275 -21.15 6.90 -19.92
CA TYR A 275 -21.06 5.56 -20.50
C TYR A 275 -21.72 5.50 -21.88
N GLY A 276 -22.84 6.19 -22.10
CA GLY A 276 -23.50 6.27 -23.40
C GLY A 276 -22.64 6.96 -24.47
N GLU A 277 -21.96 8.04 -24.12
CA GLU A 277 -21.00 8.74 -25.00
C GLU A 277 -19.80 7.87 -25.34
N MET A 278 -19.16 7.29 -24.32
CA MET A 278 -18.05 6.35 -24.53
C MET A 278 -18.47 5.15 -25.40
N ALA A 279 -19.68 4.63 -25.20
CA ALA A 279 -20.22 3.51 -25.97
C ALA A 279 -20.41 3.86 -27.45
N LYS A 280 -20.85 5.09 -27.78
CA LYS A 280 -20.91 5.60 -29.15
C LYS A 280 -19.52 5.75 -29.77
N ILE A 281 -18.55 6.26 -29.00
CA ILE A 281 -17.15 6.39 -29.45
C ILE A 281 -16.60 5.03 -29.84
N VAL A 282 -16.79 3.99 -29.02
CA VAL A 282 -16.26 2.65 -29.35
C VAL A 282 -17.21 1.78 -30.15
N ASP A 283 -18.37 2.30 -30.55
CA ASP A 283 -19.38 1.60 -31.38
C ASP A 283 -19.85 0.27 -30.76
N VAL A 284 -20.26 0.29 -29.49
CA VAL A 284 -20.84 -0.87 -28.79
C VAL A 284 -22.08 -0.49 -27.99
N PRO A 285 -22.95 -1.45 -27.63
CA PRO A 285 -24.01 -1.19 -26.67
C PRO A 285 -23.48 -0.75 -25.31
N THR A 286 -24.12 0.23 -24.67
CA THR A 286 -23.70 0.78 -23.37
C THR A 286 -23.55 -0.28 -22.27
N LYS A 287 -24.44 -1.30 -22.27
CA LYS A 287 -24.37 -2.43 -21.34
C LYS A 287 -23.08 -3.24 -21.52
N GLN A 288 -22.63 -3.44 -22.75
CA GLN A 288 -21.37 -4.14 -23.04
C GLN A 288 -20.17 -3.33 -22.54
N LEU A 289 -20.16 -2.00 -22.77
CA LEU A 289 -19.09 -1.15 -22.26
C LEU A 289 -19.02 -1.16 -20.72
N ARG A 290 -20.16 -1.12 -20.02
CA ARG A 290 -20.19 -1.23 -18.55
C ARG A 290 -19.60 -2.54 -18.05
N ALA A 291 -19.95 -3.65 -18.69
CA ALA A 291 -19.44 -4.97 -18.34
C ALA A 291 -17.92 -5.09 -18.57
N ALA A 292 -17.37 -4.30 -19.50
CA ALA A 292 -15.94 -4.24 -19.78
C ALA A 292 -15.12 -3.47 -18.73
N ASN A 293 -15.76 -2.89 -17.70
CA ASN A 293 -15.09 -2.21 -16.58
C ASN A 293 -13.98 -1.23 -17.01
N PRO A 294 -14.32 -0.18 -17.80
CA PRO A 294 -13.33 0.64 -18.49
C PRO A 294 -12.37 1.37 -17.55
N VAL A 295 -12.76 1.59 -16.29
CA VAL A 295 -11.92 2.29 -15.30
C VAL A 295 -10.56 1.61 -15.08
N ASP A 296 -10.48 0.28 -15.14
CA ASP A 296 -9.20 -0.45 -14.97
C ASP A 296 -8.24 -0.17 -16.14
N SER A 297 -8.76 -0.20 -17.37
CA SER A 297 -7.99 0.19 -18.56
C SER A 297 -7.61 1.66 -18.52
N MET A 298 -8.53 2.56 -18.19
CA MET A 298 -8.27 3.99 -18.12
C MET A 298 -7.25 4.34 -17.03
N LEU A 299 -7.29 3.69 -15.86
CA LEU A 299 -6.27 3.86 -14.83
C LEU A 299 -4.88 3.47 -15.34
N CYS A 300 -4.77 2.40 -16.12
CA CYS A 300 -3.49 2.02 -16.71
C CYS A 300 -2.98 3.07 -17.72
N HIS A 301 -3.82 3.53 -18.64
CA HIS A 301 -3.46 4.65 -19.55
C HIS A 301 -2.96 5.87 -18.75
N PHE A 302 -3.70 6.22 -17.70
CA PHE A 302 -3.36 7.34 -16.83
C PHE A 302 -2.02 7.13 -16.09
N CYS A 303 -1.80 6.00 -15.43
CA CYS A 303 -0.59 5.72 -14.67
C CYS A 303 0.67 5.63 -15.54
N HIS A 304 0.53 5.18 -16.79
CA HIS A 304 1.64 5.11 -17.74
C HIS A 304 1.82 6.38 -18.58
N ASN A 305 0.99 7.41 -18.36
CA ASN A 305 0.98 8.63 -19.16
C ASN A 305 0.85 8.34 -20.68
N VAL A 306 0.02 7.35 -21.01
CA VAL A 306 -0.31 6.98 -22.39
C VAL A 306 -1.67 7.56 -22.73
N SER A 307 -1.84 8.06 -23.95
CA SER A 307 -3.10 8.63 -24.41
C SER A 307 -4.25 7.63 -24.26
N PHE A 308 -5.40 8.11 -23.78
CA PHE A 308 -6.64 7.35 -23.78
C PHE A 308 -7.05 6.96 -25.22
N PRO A 309 -7.83 5.87 -25.40
CA PRO A 309 -8.09 5.35 -26.73
C PRO A 309 -9.00 6.24 -27.58
N CYS A 310 -8.68 6.31 -28.88
CA CYS A 310 -9.49 6.95 -29.91
C CYS A 310 -9.94 5.94 -30.97
N THR A 311 -11.09 6.21 -31.58
CA THR A 311 -11.63 5.50 -32.75
C THR A 311 -11.96 6.52 -33.84
N ARG A 312 -12.51 6.06 -34.96
CA ARG A 312 -13.06 6.94 -36.01
C ARG A 312 -14.25 7.80 -35.53
N ASN A 313 -14.92 7.41 -34.46
CA ASN A 313 -16.12 8.09 -33.93
C ASN A 313 -15.78 9.09 -32.80
N GLY A 314 -14.50 9.25 -32.44
CA GLY A 314 -14.05 10.17 -31.39
C GLY A 314 -13.05 9.54 -30.43
N CYS A 315 -12.76 10.25 -29.34
CA CYS A 315 -11.79 9.83 -28.33
C CYS A 315 -12.42 9.72 -26.95
N ILE A 316 -12.10 8.65 -26.23
CA ILE A 316 -12.32 8.63 -24.79
C ILE A 316 -11.25 9.55 -24.18
N GLY A 317 -11.64 10.56 -23.41
CA GLY A 317 -10.71 11.50 -22.79
C GLY A 317 -10.80 11.59 -21.27
N MET A 318 -10.04 12.55 -20.74
CA MET A 318 -9.97 12.86 -19.30
C MET A 318 -11.33 13.22 -18.70
N GLU A 319 -12.22 13.86 -19.46
CA GLU A 319 -13.56 14.22 -18.96
C GLU A 319 -14.40 12.98 -18.62
N HIS A 320 -14.36 11.92 -19.44
CA HIS A 320 -15.00 10.65 -19.09
C HIS A 320 -14.33 9.98 -17.89
N PHE A 321 -12.99 10.05 -17.83
CA PHE A 321 -12.21 9.48 -16.73
C PHE A 321 -12.60 10.09 -15.38
N LYS A 322 -12.65 11.43 -15.32
CA LYS A 322 -13.05 12.20 -14.14
C LYS A 322 -14.41 11.77 -13.64
N VAL A 323 -15.42 11.64 -14.50
CA VAL A 323 -16.77 11.23 -14.08
C VAL A 323 -16.76 9.83 -13.46
N ILE A 324 -16.09 8.86 -14.09
CA ILE A 324 -16.04 7.49 -13.55
C ILE A 324 -15.28 7.45 -12.22
N LYS A 325 -14.16 8.18 -12.11
CA LYS A 325 -13.38 8.28 -10.87
C LYS A 325 -14.13 9.00 -9.76
N THR A 326 -14.83 10.09 -10.04
CA THR A 326 -15.71 10.77 -9.08
C THR A 326 -16.75 9.80 -8.54
N HIS A 327 -17.36 8.99 -9.41
CA HIS A 327 -18.31 7.98 -8.99
C HIS A 327 -17.68 6.90 -8.09
N GLN A 328 -16.43 6.48 -8.34
CA GLN A 328 -15.73 5.56 -7.44
C GLN A 328 -15.48 6.16 -6.05
N ILE A 329 -15.13 7.45 -5.99
CA ILE A 329 -14.95 8.18 -4.72
C ILE A 329 -16.29 8.26 -3.96
N GLU A 330 -17.39 8.56 -4.66
CA GLU A 330 -18.74 8.54 -4.08
C GLU A 330 -19.15 7.15 -3.57
N ASP A 331 -18.83 6.09 -4.34
CA ASP A 331 -19.08 4.71 -3.96
C ASP A 331 -18.29 4.30 -2.72
N GLU A 332 -17.04 4.73 -2.60
CA GLU A 332 -16.22 4.55 -1.40
C GLU A 332 -16.80 5.26 -0.19
N ARG A 333 -17.25 6.51 -0.34
CA ARG A 333 -17.91 7.26 0.73
C ARG A 333 -19.19 6.57 1.20
N GLU A 334 -20.09 6.22 0.30
CA GLU A 334 -21.35 5.56 0.68
C GLU A 334 -21.10 4.17 1.30
N ARG A 335 -20.10 3.42 0.82
CA ARG A 335 -19.70 2.14 1.43
C ARG A 335 -19.33 2.31 2.89
N ARG A 336 -18.58 3.36 3.25
CA ARG A 336 -18.20 3.68 4.64
C ARG A 336 -19.42 4.03 5.48
N GLU A 337 -20.32 4.87 4.96
CA GLU A 337 -21.54 5.30 5.66
C GLU A 337 -22.50 4.14 5.93
N LYS A 338 -22.72 3.27 4.95
CA LYS A 338 -23.69 2.16 5.04
C LYS A 338 -23.18 0.97 5.84
N LYS A 339 -21.85 0.81 5.98
CA LYS A 339 -21.19 -0.27 6.74
C LYS A 339 -21.58 -1.70 6.32
N LEU A 340 -22.22 -1.90 5.17
CA LEU A 340 -22.59 -3.24 4.67
C LEU A 340 -21.34 -4.07 4.36
N TYR A 341 -20.31 -3.44 3.79
CA TYR A 341 -19.02 -4.07 3.50
C TYR A 341 -18.25 -4.48 4.76
N LEU A 342 -18.53 -3.87 5.93
CA LEU A 342 -17.86 -4.22 7.18
C LEU A 342 -18.15 -5.68 7.57
N GLY A 343 -19.39 -6.13 7.43
CA GLY A 343 -19.76 -7.52 7.75
C GLY A 343 -19.01 -8.54 6.88
N TYR A 344 -18.93 -8.27 5.57
CA TYR A 344 -18.10 -9.05 4.66
C TYR A 344 -16.63 -9.03 5.08
N SER A 345 -16.12 -7.84 5.43
CA SER A 345 -14.72 -7.63 5.78
C SER A 345 -14.31 -8.38 7.04
N LEU A 346 -15.12 -8.32 8.10
CA LEU A 346 -14.85 -9.03 9.36
C LEU A 346 -14.76 -10.55 9.13
N LEU A 347 -15.73 -11.13 8.41
CA LEU A 347 -15.77 -12.57 8.14
C LEU A 347 -14.74 -13.02 7.09
N GLY A 348 -14.44 -12.17 6.12
CA GLY A 348 -13.49 -12.42 5.04
C GLY A 348 -12.03 -12.28 5.47
N ALA A 349 -11.72 -11.31 6.34
CA ALA A 349 -10.37 -11.05 6.84
C ALA A 349 -9.98 -11.90 8.06
N HIS A 350 -10.95 -12.47 8.79
CA HIS A 350 -10.65 -13.27 9.98
C HIS A 350 -9.61 -14.40 9.75
N PRO A 351 -9.69 -15.23 8.68
CA PRO A 351 -8.72 -16.32 8.48
C PRO A 351 -7.25 -15.85 8.49
N ILE A 352 -6.93 -14.82 7.69
CA ILE A 352 -5.58 -14.28 7.59
C ILE A 352 -5.15 -13.54 8.86
N LEU A 353 -6.07 -12.82 9.53
CA LEU A 353 -5.80 -12.17 10.82
C LEU A 353 -5.53 -13.20 11.91
N ASN A 354 -6.29 -14.28 11.96
CA ASN A 354 -6.10 -15.37 12.92
C ASN A 354 -4.75 -16.07 12.74
N GLN A 355 -4.33 -16.33 11.50
CA GLN A 355 -3.00 -16.86 11.21
C GLN A 355 -1.90 -15.89 11.67
N THR A 356 -2.07 -14.59 11.41
CA THR A 356 -1.13 -13.53 11.81
C THR A 356 -0.98 -13.47 13.33
N VAL A 357 -2.09 -13.45 14.06
CA VAL A 357 -2.10 -13.44 15.53
C VAL A 357 -1.45 -14.70 16.09
N ASN A 358 -1.79 -15.88 15.57
CA ASN A 358 -1.17 -17.14 16.02
C ASN A 358 0.35 -17.14 15.82
N ARG A 359 0.85 -16.55 14.73
CA ARG A 359 2.29 -16.40 14.50
C ARG A 359 2.92 -15.41 15.49
N MET A 360 2.28 -14.27 15.73
CA MET A 360 2.77 -13.30 16.70
C MET A 360 2.79 -13.86 18.12
N GLN A 361 1.79 -14.65 18.51
CA GLN A 361 1.77 -15.34 19.81
C GLN A 361 2.92 -16.35 19.93
N ARG A 362 3.14 -17.19 18.91
CA ARG A 362 4.32 -18.10 18.88
C ARG A 362 5.64 -17.34 19.02
N ALA A 363 5.80 -16.23 18.30
CA ALA A 363 7.00 -15.39 18.42
C ALA A 363 7.14 -14.76 19.82
N ALA A 364 6.03 -14.35 20.45
CA ALA A 364 6.01 -13.86 21.82
C ALA A 364 6.36 -14.94 22.87
N GLU A 365 6.08 -16.21 22.57
CA GLU A 365 6.53 -17.38 23.35
C GLU A 365 8.02 -17.71 23.15
N GLY A 366 8.74 -16.93 22.32
CA GLY A 366 10.17 -17.12 22.05
C GLY A 366 10.48 -18.10 20.92
N ARG A 367 9.46 -18.57 20.19
CA ARG A 367 9.67 -19.36 18.96
C ARG A 367 10.35 -18.52 17.89
N LYS A 368 11.23 -19.15 17.10
CA LYS A 368 12.10 -18.47 16.12
C LYS A 368 11.70 -18.75 14.67
N GLU A 369 10.61 -19.46 14.47
CA GLU A 369 10.01 -19.72 13.18
C GLU A 369 9.18 -18.52 12.70
N GLU A 370 9.21 -18.26 11.40
CA GLU A 370 8.40 -17.28 10.69
C GLU A 370 8.54 -15.85 11.23
N ILE A 371 9.73 -15.48 11.69
CA ILE A 371 10.06 -14.14 12.21
C ILE A 371 9.74 -13.03 11.21
N PHE A 372 9.99 -13.28 9.93
CA PHE A 372 9.55 -12.41 8.83
C PHE A 372 8.56 -13.17 7.94
N ALA A 373 7.33 -12.66 7.84
CA ALA A 373 6.30 -13.20 6.98
C ALA A 373 5.91 -12.21 5.88
N LEU A 374 5.89 -12.65 4.62
CA LEU A 374 5.46 -11.87 3.47
C LEU A 374 4.27 -12.53 2.78
N TYR A 375 3.19 -11.77 2.65
CA TYR A 375 1.95 -12.13 1.96
C TYR A 375 1.77 -11.25 0.73
N SER A 376 1.99 -11.81 -0.47
CA SER A 376 1.85 -11.07 -1.72
C SER A 376 0.48 -11.30 -2.38
N ALA A 377 -0.33 -10.24 -2.38
CA ALA A 377 -1.78 -10.29 -2.46
C ALA A 377 -2.39 -9.21 -3.40
N HIS A 378 -3.68 -8.94 -3.22
CA HIS A 378 -4.47 -8.02 -4.05
C HIS A 378 -5.07 -6.88 -3.21
N ASP A 379 -5.63 -5.89 -3.90
CA ASP A 379 -6.51 -4.89 -3.29
C ASP A 379 -7.72 -5.55 -2.60
N VAL A 380 -8.34 -6.54 -3.25
CA VAL A 380 -9.45 -7.33 -2.67
C VAL A 380 -9.05 -8.15 -1.44
N THR A 381 -7.74 -8.27 -1.14
CA THR A 381 -7.24 -8.83 0.12
C THR A 381 -7.05 -7.74 1.17
N LEU A 382 -6.36 -6.65 0.82
CA LEU A 382 -6.01 -5.59 1.77
C LEU A 382 -7.23 -4.76 2.19
N SER A 383 -8.15 -4.45 1.27
CA SER A 383 -9.36 -3.67 1.55
C SER A 383 -10.22 -4.25 2.68
N PRO A 384 -10.60 -5.55 2.66
CA PRO A 384 -11.35 -6.12 3.78
C PRO A 384 -10.52 -6.21 5.07
N VAL A 385 -9.19 -6.43 5.00
CA VAL A 385 -8.34 -6.42 6.19
C VAL A 385 -8.33 -5.03 6.84
N LEU A 386 -8.11 -3.97 6.06
CA LEU A 386 -8.15 -2.58 6.55
C LEU A 386 -9.52 -2.26 7.16
N SER A 387 -10.61 -2.61 6.47
CA SER A 387 -11.96 -2.39 6.99
C SER A 387 -12.23 -3.17 8.27
N ALA A 388 -11.77 -4.42 8.38
CA ALA A 388 -11.94 -5.23 9.59
C ALA A 388 -11.20 -4.63 10.79
N LEU A 389 -9.99 -4.09 10.58
CA LEU A 389 -9.21 -3.42 11.63
C LEU A 389 -9.79 -2.05 12.07
N GLY A 390 -10.90 -1.61 11.47
CA GLY A 390 -11.51 -0.29 11.74
C GLY A 390 -10.87 0.86 10.97
N LEU A 391 -10.00 0.58 10.01
CA LEU A 391 -9.28 1.57 9.20
C LEU A 391 -10.04 1.91 7.92
N SER A 392 -11.38 2.04 7.99
CA SER A 392 -12.23 2.28 6.81
C SER A 392 -11.93 3.62 6.14
N GLU A 393 -11.40 4.59 6.87
CA GLU A 393 -10.99 5.89 6.32
C GLU A 393 -9.71 5.82 5.49
N ALA A 394 -8.90 4.77 5.69
CA ALA A 394 -7.74 4.54 4.87
C ALA A 394 -8.14 4.47 3.39
N ARG A 395 -7.37 5.16 2.55
CA ARG A 395 -7.58 5.15 1.09
C ARG A 395 -7.49 3.73 0.54
N PHE A 396 -8.23 3.50 -0.55
CA PHE A 396 -8.16 2.24 -1.30
C PHE A 396 -6.70 1.83 -1.54
N PRO A 397 -6.35 0.53 -1.42
CA PRO A 397 -4.98 0.07 -1.59
C PRO A 397 -4.39 0.47 -2.95
N ARG A 398 -3.53 1.49 -2.96
CA ARG A 398 -2.73 1.91 -4.13
C ARG A 398 -1.80 0.80 -4.61
N PHE A 399 -1.26 0.89 -5.83
CA PHE A 399 -0.29 -0.10 -6.29
C PHE A 399 0.90 -0.18 -5.33
N ALA A 400 1.36 -1.42 -5.09
CA ALA A 400 2.41 -1.72 -4.11
C ALA A 400 2.14 -1.19 -2.69
N ALA A 401 0.87 -1.02 -2.31
CA ALA A 401 0.51 -0.73 -0.93
C ALA A 401 0.99 -1.85 0.00
N ARG A 402 1.43 -1.48 1.20
CA ARG A 402 1.88 -2.42 2.25
C ARG A 402 1.18 -2.16 3.58
N LEU A 403 0.72 -3.23 4.21
CA LEU A 403 0.22 -3.26 5.58
C LEU A 403 1.17 -4.12 6.41
N VAL A 404 1.66 -3.59 7.53
CA VAL A 404 2.71 -4.22 8.34
C VAL A 404 2.23 -4.38 9.78
N PHE A 405 2.43 -5.57 10.33
CA PHE A 405 2.24 -5.87 11.74
C PHE A 405 3.61 -6.13 12.35
N GLU A 406 4.02 -5.30 13.31
CA GLU A 406 5.26 -5.47 14.06
C GLU A 406 4.94 -5.95 15.48
N LEU A 407 5.68 -6.97 15.94
CA LEU A 407 5.67 -7.41 17.32
C LEU A 407 6.90 -6.85 18.05
N TRP A 408 6.66 -6.20 19.17
CA TRP A 408 7.67 -5.58 20.00
C TRP A 408 7.65 -6.20 21.40
N GLN A 409 8.81 -6.52 21.95
CA GLN A 409 8.99 -6.95 23.33
C GLN A 409 9.56 -5.80 24.15
N ASP A 410 8.98 -5.57 25.32
CA ASP A 410 9.55 -4.64 26.30
C ASP A 410 10.77 -5.30 26.97
N ARG A 411 11.96 -4.71 26.87
CA ARG A 411 13.17 -5.25 27.51
C ARG A 411 13.15 -5.07 29.03
N GLU A 412 12.42 -4.10 29.54
CA GLU A 412 12.27 -3.89 30.99
C GLU A 412 11.26 -4.88 31.57
N LYS A 413 10.33 -5.37 30.74
CA LYS A 413 9.35 -6.40 31.11
C LYS A 413 9.23 -7.46 30.01
N PRO A 414 10.15 -8.45 29.97
CA PRO A 414 10.26 -9.41 28.86
C PRO A 414 9.01 -10.24 28.55
N SER A 415 8.07 -10.36 29.51
CA SER A 415 6.77 -11.01 29.29
C SER A 415 5.75 -10.11 28.57
N GLU A 416 5.92 -8.79 28.60
CA GLU A 416 5.04 -7.83 27.95
C GLU A 416 5.40 -7.66 26.46
N HIS A 417 4.41 -7.90 25.61
CA HIS A 417 4.51 -7.74 24.17
C HIS A 417 3.50 -6.71 23.67
N SER A 418 3.91 -5.95 22.68
CA SER A 418 3.11 -4.91 22.02
C SER A 418 3.07 -5.11 20.52
N VAL A 419 1.98 -4.68 19.91
CA VAL A 419 1.79 -4.65 18.46
C VAL A 419 1.85 -3.22 17.94
N ARG A 420 2.39 -3.07 16.72
CA ARG A 420 2.22 -1.89 15.90
C ARG A 420 1.69 -2.27 14.52
N ILE A 421 0.74 -1.48 14.02
CA ILE A 421 0.15 -1.62 12.69
C ILE A 421 0.57 -0.42 11.86
N LEU A 422 1.17 -0.66 10.70
CA LEU A 422 1.55 0.39 9.75
C LEU A 422 0.89 0.18 8.40
N TYR A 423 0.38 1.26 7.80
CA TYR A 423 -0.13 1.25 6.43
C TYR A 423 0.64 2.27 5.59
N ASN A 424 1.33 1.79 4.55
CA ASN A 424 2.19 2.60 3.68
C ASN A 424 3.15 3.53 4.45
N GLY A 425 3.77 2.98 5.49
CA GLY A 425 4.75 3.70 6.28
C GLY A 425 4.20 4.51 7.45
N VAL A 426 2.88 4.64 7.56
CA VAL A 426 2.24 5.43 8.62
C VAL A 426 1.78 4.52 9.74
N ASP A 427 2.11 4.87 10.98
CA ASP A 427 1.59 4.19 12.16
C ASP A 427 0.09 4.47 12.32
N VAL A 428 -0.71 3.43 12.14
CA VAL A 428 -2.18 3.47 12.25
C VAL A 428 -2.68 2.67 13.46
N THR A 429 -1.78 2.27 14.36
CA THR A 429 -2.09 1.38 15.49
C THR A 429 -3.24 1.91 16.34
N PHE A 430 -3.18 3.19 16.72
CA PHE A 430 -4.18 3.81 17.59
C PHE A 430 -5.44 4.27 16.86
N HIS A 431 -5.52 4.06 15.55
CA HIS A 431 -6.74 4.20 14.75
C HIS A 431 -7.50 2.87 14.61
N THR A 432 -6.88 1.75 15.01
CA THR A 432 -7.54 0.46 14.94
C THR A 432 -8.64 0.32 15.99
N SER A 433 -9.68 -0.43 15.65
CA SER A 433 -10.83 -0.70 16.52
C SER A 433 -10.44 -1.31 17.87
N PHE A 434 -9.33 -2.05 17.94
CA PHE A 434 -8.86 -2.72 19.15
C PHE A 434 -7.87 -1.90 20.00
N CYS A 435 -7.38 -0.76 19.51
CA CYS A 435 -6.40 0.03 20.23
C CYS A 435 -6.71 1.52 20.41
N GLN A 436 -7.70 2.05 19.71
CA GLN A 436 -8.13 3.44 19.87
C GLN A 436 -8.48 3.82 21.32
N ASP A 437 -9.12 2.92 22.07
CA ASP A 437 -9.52 3.19 23.45
C ASP A 437 -8.38 3.03 24.44
N HIS A 438 -7.38 2.19 24.13
CA HIS A 438 -6.17 2.07 24.94
C HIS A 438 -5.42 3.40 24.94
N HIS A 439 -5.26 4.06 23.78
CA HIS A 439 -4.61 5.36 23.69
C HIS A 439 -5.29 6.43 24.53
N LYS A 440 -6.63 6.43 24.58
CA LYS A 440 -7.41 7.40 25.36
C LYS A 440 -7.30 7.18 26.87
N ARG A 441 -7.07 5.93 27.31
CA ARG A 441 -7.17 5.52 28.71
C ARG A 441 -5.82 5.23 29.37
N SER A 442 -4.76 5.05 28.59
CA SER A 442 -3.45 4.60 29.05
C SER A 442 -2.34 5.50 28.51
N PRO A 443 -1.39 5.94 29.35
CA PRO A 443 -0.21 6.68 28.87
C PRO A 443 0.84 5.77 28.21
N LYS A 444 0.61 4.44 28.13
CA LYS A 444 1.58 3.52 27.52
C LYS A 444 1.77 3.84 26.03
N PRO A 445 3.03 3.92 25.55
CA PRO A 445 3.33 4.37 24.19
C PRO A 445 3.05 3.33 23.09
N MET A 446 2.76 2.09 23.46
CA MET A 446 2.59 0.96 22.55
C MET A 446 1.28 0.21 22.85
N CYS A 447 0.69 -0.41 21.82
CA CYS A 447 -0.53 -1.18 21.95
C CYS A 447 -0.23 -2.60 22.44
N PRO A 448 -0.83 -3.10 23.54
CA PRO A 448 -0.60 -4.47 23.99
C PRO A 448 -1.01 -5.51 22.93
N LEU A 449 -0.19 -6.57 22.74
CA LEU A 449 -0.51 -7.67 21.82
C LEU A 449 -1.88 -8.30 22.13
N GLU A 450 -2.19 -8.43 23.42
CA GLU A 450 -3.44 -9.01 23.91
C GLU A 450 -4.69 -8.30 23.37
N ASN A 451 -4.62 -7.00 23.07
CA ASN A 451 -5.74 -6.29 22.46
C ASN A 451 -6.06 -6.83 21.05
N LEU A 452 -5.03 -7.04 20.23
CA LEU A 452 -5.19 -7.62 18.90
C LEU A 452 -5.65 -9.09 19.00
N VAL A 453 -5.09 -9.86 19.94
CA VAL A 453 -5.49 -11.25 20.19
C VAL A 453 -6.99 -11.33 20.51
N ARG A 454 -7.44 -10.60 21.52
CA ARG A 454 -8.84 -10.56 21.94
C ARG A 454 -9.76 -10.10 20.81
N PHE A 455 -9.33 -9.10 20.05
CA PHE A 455 -10.07 -8.62 18.90
C PHE A 455 -10.30 -9.71 17.85
N VAL A 456 -9.23 -10.35 17.38
CA VAL A 456 -9.32 -11.37 16.32
C VAL A 456 -10.06 -12.62 16.80
N LYS A 457 -9.86 -13.04 18.05
CA LYS A 457 -10.48 -14.27 18.58
C LYS A 457 -11.95 -14.09 18.95
N ARG A 458 -12.38 -12.87 19.27
CA ARG A 458 -13.71 -12.62 19.86
C ARG A 458 -14.34 -11.30 19.44
N ASP A 459 -13.71 -10.16 19.76
CA ASP A 459 -14.42 -8.88 19.74
C ASP A 459 -14.80 -8.41 18.33
N MET A 460 -14.09 -8.88 17.29
CA MET A 460 -14.39 -8.52 15.91
C MET A 460 -15.78 -9.00 15.44
N PHE A 461 -16.37 -10.01 16.09
CA PHE A 461 -17.70 -10.51 15.76
C PHE A 461 -18.82 -9.75 16.47
N VAL A 462 -18.52 -9.03 17.55
CA VAL A 462 -19.49 -8.21 18.29
C VAL A 462 -20.07 -7.11 17.37
N ALA A 463 -19.24 -6.58 16.48
CA ALA A 463 -19.67 -5.59 15.48
C ALA A 463 -20.73 -6.12 14.50
N LEU A 464 -20.94 -7.44 14.42
CA LEU A 464 -21.98 -8.05 13.59
C LEU A 464 -23.37 -8.07 14.26
N GLY A 465 -23.48 -7.54 15.49
CA GLY A 465 -24.75 -7.41 16.23
C GLY A 465 -25.25 -8.71 16.86
N SER A 466 -24.40 -9.73 16.96
CA SER A 466 -24.76 -11.07 17.46
C SER A 466 -24.03 -11.40 18.77
N SER A 467 -24.62 -12.30 19.58
CA SER A 467 -23.96 -12.93 20.74
C SER A 467 -22.83 -13.90 20.35
N SER A 468 -22.56 -14.07 19.05
CA SER A 468 -21.47 -14.90 18.53
C SER A 468 -20.14 -14.50 19.14
N THR A 469 -19.50 -15.45 19.82
CA THR A 469 -18.22 -15.24 20.49
C THR A 469 -17.02 -15.75 19.69
N ASN A 470 -17.28 -16.44 18.57
CA ASN A 470 -16.26 -17.05 17.72
C ASN A 470 -16.68 -17.04 16.24
N TYR A 471 -15.71 -17.36 15.37
CA TYR A 471 -15.88 -17.34 13.91
C TYR A 471 -16.95 -18.31 13.40
N TYR A 472 -17.03 -19.51 13.98
CA TYR A 472 -17.97 -20.53 13.51
C TYR A 472 -19.41 -20.06 13.69
N ASP A 473 -19.75 -19.56 14.88
CA ASP A 473 -21.09 -19.05 15.19
C ASP A 473 -21.43 -17.83 14.31
N ALA A 474 -20.46 -16.92 14.12
CA ALA A 474 -20.64 -15.75 13.27
C ALA A 474 -20.91 -16.12 11.80
N CYS A 475 -20.40 -17.27 11.34
CA CYS A 475 -20.56 -17.77 9.99
C CYS A 475 -21.83 -18.60 9.75
N HIS A 476 -22.43 -19.19 10.79
CA HIS A 476 -23.56 -20.13 10.68
C HIS A 476 -24.86 -19.63 11.31
N ARG A 477 -24.92 -18.37 11.73
CA ARG A 477 -26.16 -17.79 12.25
C ARG A 477 -27.30 -17.87 11.23
N GLU A 478 -28.50 -18.19 11.73
CA GLU A 478 -29.75 -18.13 10.97
C GLU A 478 -30.35 -16.72 10.99
N GLY A 479 -30.96 -16.31 9.88
CA GLY A 479 -31.73 -15.06 9.79
C GLY A 479 -30.87 -13.80 9.66
N PHE A 480 -30.61 -13.36 8.42
CA PHE A 480 -29.99 -12.08 8.11
C PHE A 480 -30.62 -11.37 6.92
#